data_AF-A0A1F5CQL8-F1
#
_entry.id   AF-A0A1F5CQL8-F1
#
_cell.length_a   1.000
_cell.length_b   1.000
_cell.length_c   1.000
_cell.angle_alpha   90.00
_cell.angle_beta   90.00
_cell.angle_gamma   90.00
#
_symmetry.space_group_name_H-M   'P 1'
#
loop_
_entity.id
_entity.type
_entity.pdbx_description
1 polymer ?
#
loop_
_entity_poly.entity_id
_entity_poly.type
_entity_poly.pdbx_seq_one_letter_code
_entity_poly.pdbx_strand_id
1 'polypeptide(L)'
;MFVTLWYMKKEAYADTTIGAVGSRLRYLTRNCILNKPEVVKDFIANKNCSTAFKERLIEAYDLYCRANSIAWSKPFYQRYDKLPRIPTEEKLNMIIANASRKFTLILSMMKDLGTRPIELTWLRVRDVDLETGLVNITSAKHCVGRTLKLKTYISGRKLGIEIVKRTRGLSLVYKRG
;
A
#
# COMPACT_ATOMS: atom_id res chain seq x y z
N MET A 1 9.32 -0.17 -22.91
CA MET A 1 9.13 0.20 -21.48
C MET A 1 8.24 1.43 -21.32
N PHE A 2 8.57 2.57 -21.92
CA PHE A 2 7.77 3.81 -21.83
C PHE A 2 6.32 3.61 -22.31
N VAL A 3 6.14 2.96 -23.47
CA VAL A 3 4.84 2.61 -24.04
C VAL A 3 3.95 1.86 -23.04
N THR A 4 4.51 0.88 -22.33
CA THR A 4 3.79 0.09 -21.32
C THR A 4 3.34 0.91 -20.13
N LEU A 5 4.19 1.81 -19.62
CA LEU A 5 3.81 2.68 -18.49
C LEU A 5 2.73 3.68 -18.91
N TRP A 6 2.81 4.19 -20.15
CA TRP A 6 1.78 5.06 -20.72
C TRP A 6 0.45 4.34 -20.92
N TYR A 7 0.49 3.10 -21.42
CA TYR A 7 -0.68 2.21 -21.51
C TYR A 7 -1.35 2.03 -20.16
N MET A 8 -0.59 1.69 -19.10
CA MET A 8 -1.15 1.55 -17.75
C MET A 8 -1.78 2.84 -17.24
N LYS A 9 -1.20 4.00 -17.57
CA LYS A 9 -1.77 5.29 -17.18
C LYS A 9 -3.11 5.55 -17.88
N LYS A 10 -3.25 5.16 -19.16
CA LYS A 10 -4.51 5.25 -19.92
C LYS A 10 -5.60 4.34 -19.34
N GLU A 11 -5.22 3.15 -18.89
CA GLU A 11 -6.13 2.17 -18.26
C GLU A 11 -6.40 2.46 -16.76
N ALA A 12 -6.11 3.68 -16.29
CA ALA A 12 -6.39 4.14 -14.92
C ALA A 12 -5.75 3.29 -13.80
N TYR A 13 -4.62 2.64 -14.04
CA TYR A 13 -3.86 1.96 -12.98
C TYR A 13 -3.30 2.98 -11.97
N ALA A 14 -3.27 2.60 -10.69
CA ALA A 14 -2.66 3.44 -9.65
C ALA A 14 -1.15 3.63 -9.86
N ASP A 15 -0.63 4.84 -9.58
CA ASP A 15 0.79 5.18 -9.73
C ASP A 15 1.74 4.23 -9.00
N THR A 16 1.32 3.76 -7.81
CA THR A 16 2.08 2.76 -7.03
C THR A 16 2.22 1.43 -7.78
N THR A 17 1.21 1.05 -8.55
CA THR A 17 1.23 -0.16 -9.39
C THR A 17 2.10 0.06 -10.63
N ILE A 18 1.97 1.21 -11.29
CA ILE A 18 2.79 1.61 -12.45
C ILE A 18 4.28 1.60 -12.07
N GLY A 19 4.64 2.24 -10.96
CA GLY A 19 6.02 2.27 -10.48
C GLY A 19 6.57 0.87 -10.17
N ALA A 20 5.75 0.01 -9.56
CA ALA A 20 6.13 -1.36 -9.24
C ALA A 20 6.33 -2.22 -10.50
N VAL A 21 5.45 -2.10 -11.50
CA VAL A 21 5.60 -2.78 -12.80
C VAL A 21 6.82 -2.25 -13.54
N GLY A 22 7.05 -0.94 -13.56
CA GLY A 22 8.24 -0.33 -14.16
C GLY A 22 9.54 -0.86 -13.56
N SER A 23 9.61 -1.04 -12.24
CA SER A 23 10.77 -1.65 -11.58
C SER A 23 11.00 -3.10 -12.01
N ARG A 24 9.93 -3.90 -12.16
CA ARG A 24 10.03 -5.30 -12.62
C ARG A 24 10.41 -5.40 -14.08
N LEU A 25 9.89 -4.52 -14.94
CA LEU A 25 10.27 -4.47 -16.34
C LEU A 25 11.74 -4.07 -16.50
N ARG A 26 12.22 -3.07 -15.74
CA ARG A 26 13.65 -2.73 -15.71
C ARG A 26 14.50 -3.92 -15.27
N TYR A 27 14.03 -4.68 -14.28
CA TYR A 27 14.71 -5.89 -13.84
C TYR A 27 14.78 -6.93 -14.97
N LEU A 28 13.68 -7.20 -15.67
CA LEU A 28 13.66 -8.12 -16.80
C LEU A 28 14.56 -7.64 -17.95
N THR A 29 14.48 -6.36 -18.35
CA THR A 29 15.33 -5.80 -19.43
C THR A 29 16.82 -5.96 -19.17
N ARG A 30 17.27 -5.90 -17.91
CA ARG A 30 18.68 -6.09 -17.56
C ARG A 30 19.16 -7.53 -17.70
N ASN A 31 18.27 -8.51 -17.67
CA ASN A 31 18.61 -9.93 -17.65
C ASN A 31 18.14 -10.70 -18.90
N CYS A 32 17.19 -10.17 -19.67
CA CYS A 32 16.60 -10.84 -20.82
C CYS A 32 16.05 -9.85 -21.86
N ILE A 33 15.91 -10.32 -23.09
CA ILE A 33 15.33 -9.55 -24.21
C ILE A 33 13.81 -9.65 -24.15
N LEU A 34 13.14 -8.54 -23.83
CA LEU A 34 11.67 -8.51 -23.64
C LEU A 34 10.85 -8.82 -24.90
N ASN A 35 11.41 -8.60 -26.09
CA ASN A 35 10.70 -8.83 -27.36
C ASN A 35 10.59 -10.31 -27.74
N LYS A 36 11.23 -11.21 -26.97
CA LYS A 36 11.20 -12.66 -27.21
C LYS A 36 10.52 -13.36 -26.02
N PRO A 37 9.22 -13.71 -26.10
CA PRO A 37 8.49 -14.32 -24.99
C PRO A 37 9.12 -15.59 -24.43
N GLU A 38 9.66 -16.47 -25.28
CA GLU A 38 10.28 -17.73 -24.84
C GLU A 38 11.54 -17.48 -23.99
N VAL A 39 12.37 -16.50 -24.37
CA VAL A 39 13.56 -16.11 -23.57
C VAL A 39 13.16 -15.61 -22.18
N VAL A 40 12.03 -14.90 -22.08
CA VAL A 40 11.51 -14.41 -20.81
C VAL A 40 10.95 -15.56 -19.97
N LYS A 41 10.23 -16.51 -20.58
CA LYS A 41 9.74 -17.71 -19.90
C LYS A 41 10.89 -18.53 -19.32
N ASP A 42 11.92 -18.81 -20.13
CA ASP A 42 13.09 -19.57 -19.72
C ASP A 42 13.83 -18.88 -18.57
N PHE A 43 14.00 -17.56 -18.66
CA PHE A 43 14.62 -16.78 -17.59
C PHE A 43 13.84 -16.88 -16.28
N ILE A 44 12.51 -16.71 -16.31
CA ILE A 44 11.67 -16.75 -15.10
C ILE A 44 11.58 -18.16 -14.52
N ALA A 45 11.50 -19.19 -15.38
CA ALA A 45 11.48 -20.58 -14.97
C ALA A 45 12.75 -20.96 -14.21
N ASN A 46 13.93 -20.64 -14.77
CA ASN A 46 15.23 -20.96 -14.21
C ASN A 46 15.64 -20.07 -13.02
N LYS A 47 14.95 -18.96 -12.79
CA LYS A 47 15.29 -18.06 -11.68
C LYS A 47 15.00 -18.72 -10.32
N ASN A 48 16.02 -18.84 -9.48
CA ASN A 48 15.87 -19.26 -8.08
C ASN A 48 15.25 -18.13 -7.23
N CYS A 49 13.93 -18.17 -7.03
CA CYS A 49 13.17 -17.20 -6.24
C CYS A 49 11.79 -17.75 -5.86
N SER A 50 11.06 -17.06 -4.98
CA SER A 50 9.73 -17.47 -4.56
C SER A 50 8.71 -17.46 -5.70
N THR A 51 7.72 -18.34 -5.65
CA THR A 51 6.62 -18.41 -6.63
C THR A 51 5.87 -17.08 -6.74
N ALA A 52 5.67 -16.39 -5.61
CA ALA A 52 5.07 -15.06 -5.58
C ALA A 52 5.91 -14.01 -6.34
N PHE A 53 7.23 -14.12 -6.36
CA PHE A 53 8.06 -13.22 -7.16
C PHE A 53 7.96 -13.56 -8.66
N LYS A 54 7.95 -14.85 -9.03
CA LYS A 54 7.74 -15.30 -10.41
C LYS A 54 6.38 -14.84 -10.96
N GLU A 55 5.30 -15.00 -10.18
CA GLU A 55 3.95 -14.48 -10.49
C GLU A 55 4.01 -12.99 -10.82
N ARG A 56 4.65 -12.18 -9.97
CA ARG A 56 4.74 -10.72 -10.19
C ARG A 56 5.58 -10.33 -11.41
N LEU A 57 6.62 -11.10 -11.75
CA LEU A 57 7.40 -10.88 -12.98
C LEU A 57 6.55 -11.17 -14.21
N ILE A 58 5.77 -12.24 -14.17
CA ILE A 58 4.90 -12.67 -15.26
C ILE A 58 3.73 -11.72 -15.43
N GLU A 59 3.12 -11.23 -14.35
CA GLU A 59 2.10 -10.17 -14.42
C GLU A 59 2.67 -8.89 -15.05
N ALA A 60 3.88 -8.48 -14.67
CA ALA A 60 4.52 -7.30 -15.27
C ALA A 60 4.80 -7.52 -16.76
N TYR A 61 5.25 -8.71 -17.14
CA TYR A 61 5.50 -9.06 -18.54
C TYR A 61 4.20 -9.17 -19.35
N ASP A 62 3.12 -9.69 -18.76
CA ASP A 62 1.79 -9.74 -19.38
C ASP A 62 1.33 -8.35 -19.81
N LEU A 63 1.46 -7.37 -18.91
CA LEU A 63 1.13 -5.98 -19.21
C LEU A 63 2.03 -5.40 -20.32
N TYR A 64 3.30 -5.81 -20.37
CA TYR A 64 4.20 -5.42 -21.45
C TYR A 64 3.75 -6.01 -22.79
N CYS A 65 3.40 -7.30 -22.83
CA CYS A 65 2.90 -7.96 -24.04
C CYS A 65 1.60 -7.31 -24.54
N ARG A 66 0.64 -7.05 -23.63
CA ARG A 66 -0.62 -6.34 -23.97
C ARG A 66 -0.36 -4.96 -24.57
N ALA A 67 0.54 -4.18 -23.97
CA ALA A 67 0.83 -2.82 -24.43
C ALA A 67 1.59 -2.75 -25.77
N ASN A 68 2.29 -3.83 -26.17
CA ASN A 68 3.06 -3.89 -27.41
C ASN A 68 2.45 -4.88 -28.43
N SER A 69 1.23 -5.36 -28.19
CA SER A 69 0.54 -6.34 -29.04
C SER A 69 1.34 -7.61 -29.34
N ILE A 70 2.13 -8.08 -28.37
CA ILE A 70 2.93 -9.30 -28.50
C ILE A 70 2.06 -10.50 -28.11
N ALA A 71 1.87 -11.43 -29.04
CA ALA A 71 1.20 -12.68 -28.76
C ALA A 71 2.07 -13.53 -27.83
N TRP A 72 1.54 -13.89 -26.66
CA TRP A 72 2.22 -14.76 -25.71
C TRP A 72 1.20 -15.54 -24.88
N SER A 73 1.57 -16.75 -24.48
CA SER A 73 0.80 -17.57 -23.54
C SER A 73 1.34 -17.40 -22.13
N LYS A 74 0.53 -16.81 -21.24
CA LYS A 74 0.92 -16.56 -19.85
C LYS A 74 1.12 -17.88 -19.10
N PRO A 75 2.33 -18.16 -18.57
CA PRO A 75 2.56 -19.31 -17.71
C PRO A 75 1.80 -19.21 -16.38
N PHE A 76 1.39 -20.35 -15.84
CA PHE A 76 0.71 -20.42 -14.56
C PHE A 76 1.69 -20.33 -13.40
N TYR A 77 1.54 -19.28 -12.58
CA TYR A 77 2.22 -19.16 -11.29
C TYR A 77 1.23 -18.63 -10.27
N GLN A 78 1.14 -19.31 -9.14
CA GLN A 78 0.23 -18.97 -8.05
C GLN A 78 1.00 -18.86 -6.75
N ARG A 79 0.89 -17.72 -6.07
CA ARG A 79 1.31 -17.57 -4.69
C ARG A 79 0.47 -18.46 -3.78
N TYR A 80 1.16 -19.18 -2.91
CA TYR A 80 0.52 -19.86 -1.79
C TYR A 80 0.24 -18.85 -0.68
N ASP A 81 -0.98 -18.85 -0.18
CA ASP A 81 -1.37 -17.99 0.93
C ASP A 81 -0.97 -18.64 2.27
N LYS A 82 -0.57 -17.83 3.24
CA LYS A 82 -0.21 -18.27 4.58
C LYS A 82 -0.79 -17.30 5.60
N LEU A 83 -1.51 -17.84 6.57
CA LEU A 83 -2.03 -17.06 7.68
C LEU A 83 -0.88 -16.36 8.44
N PRO A 84 -0.98 -15.04 8.68
CA PRO A 84 0.01 -14.33 9.46
C PRO A 84 -0.06 -14.76 10.92
N ARG A 85 1.10 -14.78 11.60
CA ARG A 85 1.15 -14.99 13.05
C ARG A 85 0.64 -13.75 13.77
N ILE A 86 -0.52 -13.87 14.42
CA ILE A 86 -1.13 -12.76 15.16
C ILE A 86 -0.34 -12.51 16.46
N PRO A 87 0.09 -11.27 16.74
CA PRO A 87 0.79 -10.94 17.98
C PRO A 87 -0.17 -10.93 19.19
N THR A 88 0.37 -11.17 20.39
CA THR A 88 -0.38 -11.00 21.65
C THR A 88 -0.60 -9.51 21.95
N GLU A 89 -1.61 -9.20 22.76
CA GLU A 89 -1.90 -7.81 23.14
C GLU A 89 -0.74 -7.15 23.89
N GLU A 90 -0.03 -7.89 24.74
CA GLU A 90 1.17 -7.42 25.43
C GLU A 90 2.26 -6.96 24.45
N LYS A 91 2.53 -7.76 23.41
CA LYS A 91 3.51 -7.42 22.38
C LYS A 91 3.09 -6.18 21.59
N LEU A 92 1.79 -6.04 21.31
CA LEU A 92 1.27 -4.87 20.62
C LEU A 92 1.44 -3.60 21.46
N ASN A 93 1.10 -3.67 22.76
CA ASN A 93 1.28 -2.56 23.70
C ASN A 93 2.76 -2.16 23.83
N MET A 94 3.68 -3.14 23.88
CA MET A 94 5.12 -2.88 23.91
C MET A 94 5.62 -2.13 22.66
N ILE A 95 5.13 -2.50 21.47
CA ILE A 95 5.46 -1.80 20.22
C ILE A 95 4.92 -0.37 20.24
N ILE A 96 3.68 -0.18 20.68
CA ILE A 96 3.05 1.14 20.75
C ILE A 96 3.79 2.07 21.72
N ALA A 97 4.25 1.54 22.86
CA ALA A 97 4.99 2.28 23.87
C ALA A 97 6.37 2.76 23.40
N ASN A 98 7.06 1.98 22.57
CA ASN A 98 8.39 2.30 22.03
C ASN A 98 8.35 3.02 20.68
N ALA A 99 7.17 3.20 20.09
CA ALA A 99 7.02 3.90 18.82
C ALA A 99 7.21 5.42 18.98
N SER A 100 7.61 6.09 17.90
CA SER A 100 7.62 7.56 17.88
C SER A 100 6.19 8.09 18.00
N ARG A 101 6.05 9.31 18.52
CA ARG A 101 4.75 9.92 18.84
C ARG A 101 3.69 9.80 17.73
N LYS A 102 4.08 10.05 16.48
CA LYS A 102 3.22 9.89 15.30
C LYS A 102 2.74 8.44 15.14
N PHE A 103 3.64 7.47 15.29
CA PHE A 103 3.30 6.07 15.15
C PHE A 103 2.55 5.51 16.35
N THR A 104 2.81 5.99 17.57
CA THR A 104 2.00 5.66 18.75
C THR A 104 0.53 5.97 18.48
N LEU A 105 0.23 7.14 17.88
CA LEU A 105 -1.14 7.52 17.51
C LEU A 105 -1.74 6.57 16.47
N ILE A 106 -1.03 6.38 15.35
CA ILE A 106 -1.49 5.54 14.24
C ILE A 106 -1.73 4.10 14.71
N LEU A 107 -0.77 3.51 15.42
CA LEU A 107 -0.85 2.13 15.91
C LEU A 107 -1.95 1.96 16.96
N SER A 108 -2.18 2.96 17.83
CA SER A 108 -3.30 2.92 18.79
C SER A 108 -4.64 2.96 18.07
N MET A 109 -4.80 3.83 17.06
CA MET A 109 -6.03 3.87 16.25
C MET A 109 -6.23 2.58 15.45
N MET A 110 -5.15 1.98 14.92
CA MET A 110 -5.24 0.68 14.24
C MET A 110 -5.64 -0.44 15.20
N LYS A 111 -5.09 -0.44 16.43
CA LYS A 111 -5.44 -1.41 17.48
C LYS A 111 -6.93 -1.32 17.83
N ASP A 112 -7.45 -0.11 18.02
CA ASP A 112 -8.82 0.10 18.46
C ASP A 112 -9.85 -0.10 17.34
N LEU A 113 -9.55 0.39 16.14
CA LEU A 113 -10.49 0.45 15.01
C LEU A 113 -10.31 -0.71 14.01
N GLY A 114 -9.22 -1.47 14.08
CA GLY A 114 -8.93 -2.53 13.10
C GLY A 114 -8.80 -2.00 11.66
N THR A 115 -8.22 -0.81 11.51
CA THR A 115 -8.12 -0.10 10.23
C THR A 115 -6.84 -0.44 9.48
N ARG A 116 -6.87 -0.31 8.16
CA ARG A 116 -5.67 -0.43 7.33
C ARG A 116 -4.86 0.87 7.45
N PRO A 117 -3.52 0.80 7.40
CA PRO A 117 -2.68 2.00 7.47
C PRO A 117 -3.06 3.08 6.45
N ILE A 118 -3.38 2.68 5.22
CA ILE A 118 -3.76 3.60 4.14
C ILE A 118 -5.06 4.36 4.44
N GLU A 119 -6.01 3.74 5.13
CA GLU A 119 -7.29 4.39 5.50
C GLU A 119 -7.02 5.53 6.48
N LEU A 120 -6.09 5.33 7.43
CA LEU A 120 -5.67 6.38 8.35
C LEU A 120 -4.87 7.50 7.69
N THR A 121 -4.19 7.25 6.58
CA THR A 121 -3.48 8.32 5.83
C THR A 121 -4.43 9.30 5.14
N TRP A 122 -5.68 8.89 4.89
CA TRP A 122 -6.71 9.72 4.28
C TRP A 122 -7.61 10.41 5.30
N LEU A 123 -7.55 9.98 6.56
CA LEU A 123 -8.37 10.49 7.66
C LEU A 123 -8.05 11.97 7.93
N ARG A 124 -9.09 12.79 7.99
CA ARG A 124 -8.96 14.21 8.36
C ARG A 124 -9.46 14.44 9.78
N VAL A 125 -9.06 15.58 10.35
CA VAL A 125 -9.48 16.00 11.69
C VAL A 125 -11.00 16.04 11.82
N ARG A 126 -11.71 16.53 10.79
CA ARG A 126 -13.18 16.61 10.75
C ARG A 126 -13.90 15.26 10.75
N ASP A 127 -13.18 14.19 10.41
CA ASP A 127 -13.75 12.86 10.33
C ASP A 127 -13.71 12.17 11.72
N VAL A 128 -13.13 12.82 12.73
CA VAL A 128 -13.02 12.35 14.11
C VAL A 128 -13.83 13.26 15.03
N ASP A 129 -14.82 12.68 15.70
CA ASP A 129 -15.54 13.33 16.78
C ASP A 129 -14.86 13.01 18.11
N LEU A 130 -14.30 14.05 18.75
CA LEU A 130 -13.56 13.93 20.00
C LEU A 130 -14.48 13.81 21.23
N GLU A 131 -15.74 14.21 21.13
CA GLU A 131 -16.72 14.11 22.22
C GLU A 131 -17.31 12.70 22.29
N THR A 132 -17.74 12.17 21.15
CA THR A 132 -18.36 10.84 21.08
C THR A 132 -17.35 9.71 20.85
N GLY A 133 -16.13 10.05 20.40
CA GLY A 133 -15.09 9.09 20.03
C GLY A 133 -15.38 8.35 18.73
N LEU A 134 -16.32 8.83 17.92
CA LEU A 134 -16.67 8.25 16.62
C LEU A 134 -15.70 8.72 15.53
N VAL A 135 -15.35 7.80 14.63
CA VAL A 135 -14.45 8.04 13.51
C VAL A 135 -15.09 7.56 12.22
N ASN A 136 -15.28 8.47 11.28
CA ASN A 136 -15.83 8.19 9.95
C ASN A 136 -14.69 7.82 8.99
N ILE A 137 -14.70 6.59 8.48
CA ILE A 137 -13.57 6.04 7.72
C ILE A 137 -13.95 5.83 6.26
N THR A 138 -13.19 6.48 5.38
CA THR A 138 -13.14 6.14 3.96
C THR A 138 -12.36 4.84 3.79
N SER A 139 -13.03 3.79 3.34
CA SER A 139 -12.42 2.47 3.22
C SER A 139 -11.59 2.33 1.94
N ALA A 140 -10.51 1.55 2.00
CA ALA A 140 -9.66 1.26 0.86
C ALA A 140 -10.12 -0.01 0.12
N LYS A 141 -9.50 -0.30 -1.04
CA LYS A 141 -9.68 -1.56 -1.79
C LYS A 141 -11.12 -1.87 -2.18
N HIS A 142 -11.88 -0.84 -2.56
CA HIS A 142 -13.28 -0.97 -3.00
C HIS A 142 -14.24 -1.47 -1.89
N CYS A 143 -13.85 -1.36 -0.62
CA CYS A 143 -14.75 -1.60 0.50
C CYS A 143 -15.65 -0.37 0.78
N VAL A 144 -16.78 -0.58 1.44
CA VAL A 144 -17.74 0.47 1.82
C VAL A 144 -17.24 1.24 3.04
N GLY A 145 -17.40 2.58 3.03
CA GLY A 145 -17.06 3.44 4.16
C GLY A 145 -17.88 3.10 5.42
N ARG A 146 -17.29 3.32 6.59
CA ARG A 146 -17.89 2.90 7.87
C ARG A 146 -17.51 3.82 9.02
N THR A 147 -18.38 3.91 10.01
CA THR A 147 -18.14 4.63 11.26
C THR A 147 -17.72 3.63 12.33
N LEU A 148 -16.61 3.90 13.02
CA LEU A 148 -16.08 3.07 14.09
C LEU A 148 -15.86 3.91 15.36
N LYS A 149 -15.84 3.25 16.52
CA LYS A 149 -15.69 3.93 17.82
C LYS A 149 -14.33 3.63 18.44
N LEU A 150 -13.64 4.67 18.90
CA LEU A 150 -12.39 4.53 19.65
C LEU A 150 -12.65 3.97 21.05
N LYS A 151 -11.77 3.08 21.53
CA LYS A 151 -11.84 2.61 22.92
C LYS A 151 -11.30 3.71 23.84
N THR A 152 -12.18 4.20 24.70
CA THR A 152 -12.01 5.36 25.59
C THR A 152 -10.90 5.10 26.61
N TYR A 153 -9.75 5.79 26.51
CA TYR A 153 -9.02 6.35 27.67
C TYR A 153 -7.75 7.16 27.30
N ILE A 154 -6.99 6.76 26.27
CA ILE A 154 -5.65 7.35 25.97
C ILE A 154 -5.65 8.17 24.67
N SER A 155 -6.54 7.83 23.74
CA SER A 155 -6.52 8.32 22.35
C SER A 155 -6.98 9.77 22.21
N GLY A 156 -7.98 10.24 22.98
CA GLY A 156 -8.52 11.60 22.89
C GLY A 156 -7.56 12.71 23.36
N ARG A 157 -6.88 12.54 24.49
CA ARG A 157 -5.88 13.51 25.01
C ARG A 157 -4.63 13.57 24.14
N LYS A 158 -4.12 12.42 23.64
CA LYS A 158 -2.98 12.40 22.71
C LYS A 158 -3.35 12.95 21.33
N LEU A 159 -4.55 12.66 20.79
CA LEU A 159 -5.06 13.28 19.55
C LEU A 159 -5.15 14.79 19.69
N GLY A 160 -5.75 15.29 20.79
CA GLY A 160 -5.91 16.71 21.04
C GLY A 160 -4.58 17.47 21.05
N ILE A 161 -3.54 16.92 21.71
CA ILE A 161 -2.21 17.56 21.77
C ILE A 161 -1.46 17.47 20.43
N GLU A 162 -1.71 16.44 19.60
CA GLU A 162 -1.14 16.32 18.24
C GLU A 162 -1.79 17.31 17.27
N ILE A 163 -3.12 17.41 17.30
CA ILE A 163 -3.92 18.30 16.46
C ILE A 163 -3.63 19.76 16.82
N VAL A 164 -3.65 20.12 18.11
CA VAL A 164 -3.38 21.50 18.58
C VAL A 164 -1.96 21.96 18.22
N LYS A 165 -0.96 21.07 18.22
CA LYS A 165 0.40 21.41 17.76
C LYS A 165 0.48 21.66 16.26
N ARG A 166 -0.36 20.98 15.45
CA ARG A 166 -0.46 21.23 14.01
C ARG A 166 -1.15 22.57 13.72
N THR A 167 -2.11 22.98 14.55
CA THR A 167 -2.79 24.29 14.43
C THR A 167 -1.91 25.45 14.91
N ARG A 168 -1.06 25.26 15.93
CA ARG A 168 -0.09 26.28 16.38
C ARG A 168 1.18 26.39 15.52
N GLY A 169 1.43 25.41 14.65
CA GLY A 169 2.48 25.46 13.63
C GLY A 169 2.00 25.99 12.26
N LEU A 170 0.76 26.49 12.19
CA LEU A 170 0.15 27.01 10.95
C LEU A 170 0.45 28.51 10.77
N SER A 171 1.73 28.84 10.83
CA SER A 171 2.31 29.98 10.12
C SER A 171 3.58 29.44 9.45
N LEU A 172 3.59 29.44 8.11
CA LEU A 172 4.64 28.95 7.19
C LEU A 172 4.49 27.48 6.75
N VAL A 173 3.76 27.23 5.66
CA VAL A 173 4.29 27.01 4.29
C VAL A 173 3.11 26.60 3.40
N TYR A 174 2.44 27.60 2.82
CA TYR A 174 1.83 27.49 1.49
C TYR A 174 2.03 28.83 0.79
N LYS A 175 3.30 29.17 0.49
CA LYS A 175 3.58 30.05 -0.64
C LYS A 175 3.59 29.14 -1.86
N ARG A 176 2.57 29.28 -2.71
CA ARG A 176 2.67 28.92 -4.12
C ARG A 176 3.79 29.77 -4.72
N GLY A 177 4.84 29.10 -5.16
CA GLY A 177 5.75 29.52 -6.21
C GLY A 177 5.76 28.40 -7.24
#